data_AF-A0A841Z7Y7-F1
#
_entry.id   AF-A0A841Z7Y7-F1
#
_cell.length_a   1.000
_cell.length_b   1.000
_cell.length_c   1.000
_cell.angle_alpha   90.00
_cell.angle_beta   90.00
_cell.angle_gamma   90.00
#
_symmetry.space_group_name_H-M   'P 1'
#
loop_
_entity.id
_entity.type
_entity.pdbx_description
1 polymer ?
#
loop_
_entity_poly.entity_id
_entity_poly.type
_entity_poly.pdbx_seq_one_letter_code
_entity_poly.pdbx_strand_id
1 'polypeptide(L)'
;MAMILSACTLVAGLTACGNTADTSDKTNDAKVEQKQVKNEVGKTVETSDLNLQVKSVTSGYAESKDKTKQMLIVDMNIKNTSKQESGAGAADFRVKADNGKTYEVYGMEAKNFGAAIPAGKSLVGKGYYEIPKDTQAVTFYYAPAGDIKGQWTLTVPAK
;
A
#
# COMPACT_ATOMS: atom_id res chain seq x y z
N MET A 1 47.45 21.86 1.68
CA MET A 1 47.70 23.00 0.76
C MET A 1 46.35 23.45 0.23
N ALA A 2 46.06 24.75 0.36
CA ALA A 2 44.92 25.51 -0.18
C ALA A 2 43.49 25.20 0.34
N MET A 3 43.04 26.06 1.27
CA MET A 3 41.66 26.55 1.37
C MET A 3 41.25 27.20 0.04
N ILE A 4 40.01 27.03 -0.41
CA ILE A 4 39.28 28.08 -1.13
C ILE A 4 37.87 28.18 -0.54
N LEU A 5 37.75 29.19 0.30
CA LEU A 5 36.54 29.90 0.69
C LEU A 5 36.03 30.64 -0.55
N SER A 6 34.74 30.52 -0.89
CA SER A 6 34.09 31.44 -1.83
C SER A 6 32.67 31.73 -1.35
N ALA A 7 32.53 32.90 -0.75
CA ALA A 7 31.27 33.56 -0.44
C ALA A 7 31.12 34.72 -1.42
N CYS A 8 29.97 34.80 -2.09
CA CYS A 8 29.49 35.95 -2.89
C CYS A 8 28.04 35.60 -3.28
N THR A 9 27.01 36.43 -3.19
CA THR A 9 26.80 37.78 -2.66
C THR A 9 25.28 37.98 -2.72
N LEU A 10 24.70 38.69 -1.75
CA LEU A 10 23.33 39.18 -1.83
C LEU A 10 23.16 40.13 -3.02
N VAL A 11 22.02 40.03 -3.71
CA VAL A 11 21.42 41.19 -4.39
C VAL A 11 19.94 41.24 -4.03
N ALA A 12 19.60 42.21 -3.19
CA ALA A 12 18.25 42.70 -3.00
C ALA A 12 17.97 43.74 -4.09
N GLY A 13 16.82 43.64 -4.75
CA GLY A 13 16.29 44.66 -5.65
C GLY A 13 14.81 44.88 -5.34
N LEU A 14 14.53 45.89 -4.51
CA LEU A 14 13.22 46.55 -4.48
C LEU A 14 13.31 47.85 -5.29
N THR A 15 12.51 47.94 -6.33
CA THR A 15 12.07 49.16 -7.02
C THR A 15 10.70 48.84 -7.61
N ALA A 16 9.68 49.68 -7.68
CA ALA A 16 9.28 50.96 -7.11
C ALA A 16 7.86 51.18 -7.72
N CYS A 17 7.01 51.92 -7.03
CA CYS A 17 5.57 52.01 -7.27
C CYS A 17 5.13 52.48 -8.67
N GLY A 18 3.91 52.08 -9.04
CA GLY A 18 3.08 52.70 -10.08
C GLY A 18 1.67 52.10 -10.12
N ASN A 19 0.73 52.69 -9.36
CA ASN A 19 -0.68 52.30 -9.28
C ASN A 19 -1.41 52.40 -10.63
N THR A 20 -2.24 51.42 -10.95
CA THR A 20 -3.66 51.61 -11.29
C THR A 20 -4.38 50.27 -11.09
N ALA A 21 -5.48 50.33 -10.35
CA ALA A 21 -6.35 49.22 -10.03
C ALA A 21 -7.00 48.66 -11.30
N ASP A 22 -7.00 47.33 -11.44
CA ASP A 22 -8.25 46.62 -11.63
C ASP A 22 -8.12 45.13 -11.30
N THR A 23 -9.12 44.69 -10.57
CA THR A 23 -9.42 43.36 -10.06
C THR A 23 -9.44 42.31 -11.18
N SER A 24 -8.79 41.17 -10.96
CA SER A 24 -9.36 39.81 -11.15
C SER A 24 -8.29 38.74 -10.90
N ASP A 25 -8.62 37.86 -9.97
CA ASP A 25 -7.85 36.73 -9.48
C ASP A 25 -7.19 35.87 -10.57
N LYS A 26 -5.90 35.62 -10.37
CA LYS A 26 -5.23 34.42 -10.89
C LYS A 26 -5.61 33.24 -9.99
N THR A 27 -6.74 32.60 -10.29
CA THR A 27 -6.94 31.20 -9.89
C THR A 27 -6.42 30.34 -11.04
N ASN A 28 -5.14 29.99 -10.95
CA ASN A 28 -4.64 28.81 -11.65
C ASN A 28 -5.34 27.61 -11.00
N ASP A 29 -6.44 27.14 -11.60
CA ASP A 29 -6.99 25.84 -11.33
C ASP A 29 -5.94 24.79 -11.70
N ALA A 30 -5.09 24.48 -10.72
CA ALA A 30 -4.36 23.23 -10.69
C ALA A 30 -5.42 22.14 -10.57
N LYS A 31 -5.89 21.66 -11.72
CA LYS A 31 -6.55 20.36 -11.86
C LYS A 31 -5.61 19.35 -11.19
N VAL A 32 -5.93 19.01 -9.94
CA VAL A 32 -5.34 17.87 -9.25
C VAL A 32 -5.77 16.67 -10.08
N GLU A 33 -4.88 16.27 -10.97
CA GLU A 33 -4.97 15.02 -11.68
C GLU A 33 -4.92 13.94 -10.60
N GLN A 34 -6.11 13.47 -10.18
CA GLN A 34 -6.22 12.29 -9.34
C GLN A 34 -5.57 11.16 -10.13
N LYS A 35 -4.30 10.91 -9.84
CA LYS A 35 -3.55 9.79 -10.38
C LYS A 35 -4.35 8.55 -10.00
N GLN A 36 -5.07 7.99 -10.97
CA GLN A 36 -5.95 6.85 -10.76
C GLN A 36 -5.13 5.76 -10.06
N VAL A 37 -5.45 5.47 -8.80
CA VAL A 37 -4.75 4.43 -8.05
C VAL A 37 -5.03 3.12 -8.78
N LYS A 38 -3.99 2.51 -9.34
CA LYS A 38 -4.09 1.22 -10.02
C LYS A 38 -4.50 0.16 -9.00
N ASN A 39 -5.66 -0.46 -9.20
CA ASN A 39 -6.10 -1.60 -8.39
C ASN A 39 -5.64 -2.89 -9.06
N GLU A 40 -4.71 -3.61 -8.44
CA GLU A 40 -4.05 -4.79 -9.01
C GLU A 40 -4.72 -6.11 -8.56
N VAL A 41 -6.00 -6.08 -8.19
CA VAL A 41 -6.80 -7.31 -8.01
C VAL A 41 -6.77 -8.14 -9.29
N GLY A 42 -6.58 -9.45 -9.16
CA GLY A 42 -6.42 -10.39 -10.26
C GLY A 42 -4.99 -10.53 -10.80
N LYS A 43 -4.08 -9.60 -10.47
CA LYS A 43 -2.66 -9.73 -10.82
C LYS A 43 -2.04 -10.90 -10.06
N THR A 44 -1.39 -11.79 -10.81
CA THR A 44 -0.54 -12.84 -10.25
C THR A 44 0.88 -12.32 -10.09
N VAL A 45 1.47 -12.57 -8.92
CA VAL A 45 2.91 -12.42 -8.67
C VAL A 45 3.49 -13.81 -8.49
N GLU A 46 4.58 -14.09 -9.20
CA GLU A 46 5.28 -15.37 -9.16
C GLU A 46 6.52 -15.26 -8.27
N THR A 47 6.73 -16.24 -7.40
CA THR A 47 7.97 -16.45 -6.65
C THR A 47 8.67 -17.70 -7.16
N SER A 48 9.74 -18.13 -6.48
CA SER A 48 10.43 -19.38 -6.79
C SER A 48 9.53 -20.63 -6.71
N ASP A 49 8.50 -20.60 -5.88
CA ASP A 49 7.74 -21.77 -5.44
C ASP A 49 6.23 -21.55 -5.38
N LEU A 50 5.77 -20.30 -5.43
CA LEU A 50 4.36 -19.93 -5.34
C LEU A 50 3.94 -18.96 -6.44
N ASN A 51 2.73 -19.17 -6.97
CA ASN A 51 2.00 -18.14 -7.71
C ASN A 51 0.92 -17.56 -6.79
N LEU A 52 1.00 -16.26 -6.53
CA LEU A 52 0.19 -15.54 -5.55
C LEU A 52 -0.75 -14.59 -6.31
N GLN A 53 -2.04 -14.66 -6.05
CA GLN A 53 -3.02 -13.77 -6.67
C GLN A 53 -3.99 -13.22 -5.63
N VAL A 54 -4.19 -11.90 -5.64
CA VAL A 54 -5.29 -11.26 -4.92
C VAL A 54 -6.57 -11.48 -5.72
N LYS A 55 -7.52 -12.25 -5.19
CA LYS A 55 -8.83 -12.50 -5.83
C LYS A 55 -9.80 -11.37 -5.61
N SER A 56 -9.86 -10.84 -4.39
CA SER A 56 -10.74 -9.73 -4.04
C SER A 56 -10.23 -8.99 -2.80
N VAL A 57 -10.69 -7.75 -2.66
CA VAL A 57 -10.44 -6.90 -1.50
C VAL A 57 -11.78 -6.39 -1.02
N THR A 58 -12.04 -6.49 0.28
CA THR A 58 -13.25 -5.96 0.92
C THR A 58 -12.86 -5.27 2.22
N SER A 59 -13.73 -4.38 2.71
CA SER A 59 -13.54 -3.69 3.99
C SER A 59 -14.62 -4.09 4.99
N GLY A 60 -14.29 -4.05 6.28
CA GLY A 60 -15.18 -4.41 7.38
C GLY A 60 -14.96 -3.56 8.64
N TYR A 61 -15.74 -3.85 9.67
CA TYR A 61 -15.49 -3.26 11.00
C TYR A 61 -14.19 -3.81 11.58
N ALA A 62 -13.37 -2.94 12.18
CA ALA A 62 -12.24 -3.38 12.99
C ALA A 62 -12.75 -4.20 14.19
N GLU A 63 -12.02 -5.24 14.57
CA GLU A 63 -12.38 -6.14 15.68
C GLU A 63 -11.88 -5.62 17.02
N SER A 64 -10.81 -4.81 17.03
CA SER A 64 -10.26 -4.15 18.21
C SER A 64 -11.19 -3.12 18.86
N LYS A 65 -12.38 -2.87 18.27
CA LYS A 65 -13.36 -1.84 18.66
C LYS A 65 -12.84 -0.40 18.53
N ASP A 66 -11.65 -0.20 17.98
CA ASP A 66 -11.12 1.11 17.64
C ASP A 66 -11.88 1.71 16.46
N LYS A 67 -12.66 2.77 16.72
CA LYS A 67 -13.49 3.44 15.71
C LYS A 67 -12.68 4.19 14.65
N THR A 68 -11.39 4.39 14.89
CA THR A 68 -10.46 5.02 13.93
C THR A 68 -9.90 4.02 12.92
N LYS A 69 -10.20 2.73 13.08
CA LYS A 69 -9.75 1.65 12.21
C LYS A 69 -10.89 0.99 11.45
N GLN A 70 -10.51 0.30 10.39
CA GLN A 70 -11.33 -0.65 9.64
C GLN A 70 -10.54 -1.93 9.41
N MET A 71 -11.24 -3.01 9.10
CA MET A 71 -10.61 -4.25 8.68
C MET A 71 -10.46 -4.26 7.17
N LEU A 72 -9.23 -4.36 6.66
CA LEU A 72 -8.94 -4.75 5.29
C LEU A 72 -8.95 -6.27 5.22
N ILE A 73 -9.72 -6.82 4.28
CA ILE A 73 -9.85 -8.25 4.06
C ILE A 73 -9.40 -8.55 2.64
N VAL A 74 -8.34 -9.34 2.49
CA VAL A 74 -7.76 -9.69 1.20
C VAL A 74 -7.96 -11.19 0.96
N ASP A 75 -8.77 -11.56 -0.03
CA ASP A 75 -8.95 -12.97 -0.44
C ASP A 75 -7.85 -13.35 -1.43
N MET A 76 -7.08 -14.39 -1.09
CA MET A 76 -5.92 -14.85 -1.84
C MET A 76 -6.20 -16.16 -2.55
N ASN A 77 -5.59 -16.35 -3.72
CA ASN A 77 -5.36 -17.64 -4.35
C ASN A 77 -3.85 -17.87 -4.42
N ILE A 78 -3.36 -18.92 -3.78
CA ILE A 78 -1.93 -19.23 -3.68
C ILE A 78 -1.73 -20.63 -4.24
N LYS A 79 -1.03 -20.76 -5.37
CA LYS A 79 -0.70 -22.04 -5.99
C LYS A 79 0.74 -22.40 -5.71
N ASN A 80 1.01 -23.59 -5.20
CA ASN A 80 2.35 -24.13 -5.13
C ASN A 80 2.77 -24.62 -6.53
N THR A 81 3.80 -24.00 -7.09
CA THR A 81 4.37 -24.30 -8.40
C THR A 81 5.61 -25.18 -8.33
N SER A 82 6.10 -25.46 -7.12
CA SER A 82 7.25 -26.33 -6.89
C SER A 82 6.87 -27.82 -6.94
N LYS A 83 7.90 -28.69 -6.93
CA LYS A 83 7.75 -30.15 -6.83
C LYS A 83 7.64 -30.67 -5.39
N GLN A 84 7.85 -29.80 -4.41
CA GLN A 84 7.80 -30.13 -2.99
C GLN A 84 6.63 -29.41 -2.31
N GLU A 85 6.39 -29.70 -1.04
CA GLU A 85 5.46 -28.90 -0.24
C GLU A 85 6.05 -27.49 -0.03
N SER A 86 5.20 -26.48 -0.14
CA SER A 86 5.50 -25.07 0.23
C SER A 86 4.26 -24.49 0.89
N GLY A 87 4.36 -23.35 1.56
CA GLY A 87 3.25 -22.78 2.31
C GLY A 87 3.28 -21.26 2.33
N ALA A 88 2.13 -20.69 2.66
CA ALA A 88 2.00 -19.28 2.96
C ALA A 88 0.86 -19.07 3.97
N GLY A 89 1.03 -18.11 4.85
CA GLY A 89 0.00 -17.63 5.76
C GLY A 89 -0.20 -16.14 5.68
N ALA A 90 -1.31 -15.64 6.21
CA ALA A 90 -1.63 -14.21 6.23
C ALA A 90 -0.53 -13.37 6.94
N ALA A 91 0.22 -13.98 7.87
CA ALA A 91 1.36 -13.38 8.56
C ALA A 91 2.59 -13.15 7.67
N ASP A 92 2.69 -13.82 6.53
CA ASP A 92 3.74 -13.56 5.54
C ASP A 92 3.51 -12.27 4.75
N PHE A 93 2.40 -11.58 5.01
CA PHE A 93 2.02 -10.38 4.27
C PHE A 93 1.97 -9.16 5.18
N ARG A 94 2.22 -8.00 4.56
CA ARG A 94 2.21 -6.69 5.22
C ARG A 94 1.46 -5.67 4.39
N VAL A 95 0.78 -4.74 5.05
CA VAL A 95 -0.03 -3.71 4.41
C VAL A 95 0.59 -2.35 4.71
N LYS A 96 1.13 -1.66 3.71
CA LYS A 96 1.53 -0.25 3.84
C LYS A 96 0.40 0.65 3.40
N ALA A 97 -0.15 1.44 4.32
CA ALA A 97 -1.22 2.39 4.03
C ALA A 97 -0.69 3.69 3.42
N ASP A 98 -1.61 4.53 2.95
CA ASP A 98 -1.33 5.87 2.40
C ASP A 98 -0.64 6.82 3.38
N ASN A 99 -0.86 6.64 4.69
CA ASN A 99 -0.12 7.34 5.75
C ASN A 99 1.36 6.90 5.90
N GLY A 100 1.82 5.97 5.07
CA GLY A 100 3.19 5.46 5.04
C GLY A 100 3.52 4.41 6.11
N LYS A 101 2.60 4.12 7.04
CA LYS A 101 2.78 3.09 8.08
C LYS A 101 2.46 1.70 7.53
N THR A 102 3.15 0.71 8.09
CA THR A 102 2.96 -0.70 7.77
C THR A 102 2.18 -1.40 8.88
N TYR A 103 1.23 -2.22 8.50
CA TYR A 103 0.33 -2.98 9.35
C TYR A 103 0.54 -4.47 9.08
N GLU A 104 0.59 -5.24 10.15
CA GLU A 104 0.69 -6.70 10.09
C GLU A 104 -0.70 -7.33 10.17
N VAL A 105 -0.75 -8.65 9.99
CA VAL A 105 -1.99 -9.42 10.14
C VAL A 105 -2.62 -9.17 11.51
N TYR A 106 -3.94 -9.03 11.54
CA TYR A 106 -4.69 -9.02 12.79
C TYR A 106 -4.77 -10.46 13.32
N GLY A 107 -3.81 -10.81 14.17
CA GLY A 107 -3.59 -12.20 14.61
C GLY A 107 -4.70 -12.82 15.47
N MET A 108 -5.68 -12.05 15.93
CA MET A 108 -6.81 -12.58 16.72
C MET A 108 -7.96 -13.11 15.83
N GLU A 109 -7.97 -12.84 14.52
CA GLU A 109 -8.97 -13.41 13.62
C GLU A 109 -8.57 -14.85 13.25
N ALA A 110 -9.35 -15.82 13.73
CA ALA A 110 -9.13 -17.24 13.53
C ALA A 110 -9.31 -17.68 12.05
N LYS A 111 -9.96 -16.86 11.22
CA LYS A 111 -10.18 -17.13 9.79
C LYS A 111 -9.02 -16.72 8.89
N ASN A 112 -7.94 -16.16 9.45
CA ASN A 112 -6.73 -15.90 8.68
C ASN A 112 -6.27 -17.18 7.96
N PHE A 113 -5.97 -17.09 6.67
CA PHE A 113 -5.44 -18.24 5.95
C PHE A 113 -4.02 -18.58 6.42
N GLY A 114 -3.69 -19.87 6.34
CA GLY A 114 -2.36 -20.39 6.57
C GLY A 114 -2.36 -21.90 6.47
N ALA A 115 -1.56 -22.44 5.57
CA ALA A 115 -1.39 -23.89 5.44
C ALA A 115 -0.12 -24.22 4.67
N ALA A 116 0.37 -25.43 4.91
CA ALA A 116 1.21 -26.10 3.93
C ALA A 116 0.36 -26.48 2.70
N ILE A 117 0.94 -26.36 1.52
CA ILE A 117 0.29 -26.52 0.22
C ILE A 117 1.06 -27.61 -0.52
N PRO A 118 0.45 -28.78 -0.78
CA PRO A 118 1.11 -29.83 -1.57
C PRO A 118 1.47 -29.36 -2.98
N ALA A 119 2.44 -30.02 -3.61
CA ALA A 119 2.91 -29.71 -4.96
C ALA A 119 1.73 -29.62 -5.96
N GLY A 120 1.69 -28.54 -6.73
CA GLY A 120 0.66 -28.28 -7.75
C GLY A 120 -0.73 -27.94 -7.21
N LYS A 121 -0.94 -27.89 -5.88
CA LYS A 121 -2.22 -27.53 -5.26
C LYS A 121 -2.31 -26.04 -4.94
N SER A 122 -3.51 -25.62 -4.55
CA SER A 122 -3.80 -24.23 -4.20
C SER A 122 -4.40 -24.11 -2.80
N LEU A 123 -4.04 -23.04 -2.11
CA LEU A 123 -4.69 -22.51 -0.92
C LEU A 123 -5.51 -21.29 -1.32
N VAL A 124 -6.76 -21.23 -0.91
CA VAL A 124 -7.63 -20.05 -1.03
C VAL A 124 -8.06 -19.64 0.35
N GLY A 125 -7.96 -18.35 0.67
CA GLY A 125 -8.39 -17.86 1.98
C GLY A 125 -8.13 -16.39 2.19
N LYS A 126 -8.66 -15.88 3.30
CA LYS A 126 -8.70 -14.45 3.61
C LYS A 126 -7.65 -14.07 4.64
N GLY A 127 -6.91 -13.01 4.36
CA GLY A 127 -6.04 -12.33 5.32
C GLY A 127 -6.74 -11.08 5.85
N TYR A 128 -6.60 -10.81 7.15
CA TYR A 128 -7.29 -9.75 7.85
C TYR A 128 -6.28 -8.77 8.45
N TYR A 129 -6.42 -7.49 8.15
CA TYR A 129 -5.47 -6.45 8.56
C TYR A 129 -6.22 -5.22 9.06
N GLU A 130 -5.97 -4.82 10.31
CA GLU A 130 -6.55 -3.57 10.83
C GLU A 130 -5.75 -2.37 10.34
N ILE A 131 -6.39 -1.51 9.56
CA ILE A 131 -5.80 -0.30 8.98
C ILE A 131 -6.63 0.94 9.34
N PRO A 132 -6.12 2.17 9.19
CA PRO A 132 -6.90 3.39 9.42
C PRO A 132 -8.17 3.41 8.55
N LYS A 133 -9.26 3.91 9.13
CA LYS A 133 -10.59 3.95 8.51
C LYS A 133 -10.63 4.76 7.21
N ASP A 134 -9.76 5.77 7.07
CA ASP A 134 -9.74 6.66 5.92
C ASP A 134 -8.71 6.25 4.85
N THR A 135 -8.09 5.07 5.00
CA THR A 135 -7.14 4.54 4.02
C THR A 135 -7.85 4.29 2.70
N GLN A 136 -7.40 4.92 1.62
CA GLN A 136 -7.99 4.76 0.27
C GLN A 136 -7.26 3.72 -0.57
N ALA A 137 -5.97 3.54 -0.31
CA ALA A 137 -5.10 2.66 -1.05
C ALA A 137 -4.01 2.08 -0.15
N VAL A 138 -3.57 0.86 -0.49
CA VAL A 138 -2.48 0.20 0.19
C VAL A 138 -1.49 -0.39 -0.80
N THR A 139 -0.23 -0.50 -0.37
CA THR A 139 0.70 -1.46 -0.96
C THR A 139 0.65 -2.73 -0.11
N PHE A 140 0.21 -3.82 -0.71
CA PHE A 140 0.17 -5.13 -0.09
C PHE A 140 1.42 -5.90 -0.48
N TYR A 141 2.22 -6.30 0.49
CA TYR A 141 3.47 -7.01 0.28
C TYR A 141 3.32 -8.47 0.66
N TYR A 142 3.86 -9.37 -0.16
CA TYR A 142 4.26 -10.70 0.29
C TYR A 142 5.72 -10.60 0.74
N ALA A 143 5.96 -10.78 2.04
CA ALA A 143 7.23 -10.58 2.71
C ALA A 143 7.53 -11.68 3.76
N PRO A 144 7.60 -12.96 3.35
CA PRO A 144 7.90 -14.06 4.27
C PRO A 144 9.27 -13.82 4.92
N ALA A 145 9.35 -14.01 6.25
CA ALA A 145 10.53 -13.69 7.06
C ALA A 145 11.08 -12.24 6.91
N GLY A 146 10.26 -11.33 6.36
CA GLY A 146 10.62 -9.93 6.14
C GLY A 146 11.16 -9.59 4.75
N ASP A 147 11.47 -10.59 3.91
CA ASP A 147 11.99 -10.38 2.57
C ASP A 147 10.85 -10.12 1.57
N ILE A 148 10.77 -8.92 1.01
CA ILE A 148 9.74 -8.59 0.02
C ILE A 148 9.97 -9.41 -1.26
N LYS A 149 9.04 -10.32 -1.53
CA LYS A 149 9.04 -11.19 -2.72
C LYS A 149 7.87 -10.91 -3.67
N GLY A 150 6.90 -10.12 -3.24
CA GLY A 150 5.77 -9.73 -4.07
C GLY A 150 5.09 -8.46 -3.60
N GLN A 151 4.44 -7.76 -4.52
CA GLN A 151 3.66 -6.56 -4.19
C GLN A 151 2.47 -6.33 -5.13
N TRP A 152 1.42 -5.74 -4.54
CA TRP A 152 0.24 -5.23 -5.22
C TRP A 152 -0.08 -3.83 -4.74
N THR A 153 -0.52 -2.96 -5.65
CA THR A 153 -1.28 -1.76 -5.27
C THR A 153 -2.76 -2.12 -5.24
N LEU A 154 -3.43 -1.93 -4.10
CA LEU A 154 -4.84 -2.28 -3.91
C LEU A 154 -5.63 -1.05 -3.48
N THR A 155 -6.79 -0.85 -4.11
CA THR A 155 -7.77 0.12 -3.62
C THR A 155 -8.52 -0.48 -2.43
N VAL A 156 -8.70 0.30 -1.37
CA VAL A 156 -9.50 -0.08 -0.22
C VAL A 156 -10.95 0.32 -0.49
N PRO A 157 -11.90 -0.63 -0.59
CA PRO A 157 -13.30 -0.28 -0.75
C PRO A 157 -13.81 0.52 0.44
N ALA A 158 -14.74 1.45 0.19
CA ALA A 158 -15.49 2.06 1.27
C ALA A 158 -16.22 0.96 2.06
N LYS A 159 -16.23 1.12 3.38
CA LYS A 159 -16.92 0.22 4.30
C LYS A 159 -18.43 0.46 4.31
#